data_AF-A0A1J5F0S6-F1
#
_entry.id   AF-A0A1J5F0S6-F1
#
_cell.length_a   1.000
_cell.length_b   1.000
_cell.length_c   1.000
_cell.angle_alpha   90.00
_cell.angle_beta   90.00
_cell.angle_gamma   90.00
#
_symmetry.space_group_name_H-M   'P 1'
#
loop_
_entity.id
_entity.type
_entity.pdbx_description
1 polymer ?
#
loop_
_entity_poly.entity_id
_entity_poly.type
_entity_poly.pdbx_seq_one_letter_code
_entity_poly.pdbx_strand_id
1 'polypeptide(L)'
;MNEMYDMSIVTHNYGVIGVLAVIFVNTMLLLMAKDVTLYARKIRLFMPIGMTVIGAIIFTGIVMMASKHLDFSLANIVMIIIAIALIVLENKRSTKLVVLDKTQETAFKTYKKQAITILLFEVILILCISAWMWK
;
A
#
# COMPACT_ATOMS: atom_id res chain seq x y z
N MET A 1 -4.51 21.43 20.15
CA MET A 1 -4.90 20.09 19.64
C MET A 1 -5.54 20.15 18.26
N ASN A 2 -6.37 21.15 17.94
CA ASN A 2 -6.96 21.30 16.60
C ASN A 2 -5.91 21.46 15.48
N GLU A 3 -4.84 22.24 15.70
CA GLU A 3 -3.78 22.41 14.70
C GLU A 3 -3.05 21.08 14.35
N MET A 4 -2.81 20.21 15.34
CA MET A 4 -2.22 18.89 15.09
C MET A 4 -3.20 17.98 14.34
N TYR A 5 -4.50 18.07 14.64
CA TYR A 5 -5.53 17.33 13.93
C TYR A 5 -5.63 17.77 12.46
N ASP A 6 -5.69 19.07 12.20
CA ASP A 6 -5.81 19.64 10.86
C ASP A 6 -4.57 19.32 10.00
N MET A 7 -3.37 19.48 10.57
CA MET A 7 -2.13 19.08 9.91
C MET A 7 -2.09 17.57 9.62
N SER A 8 -2.58 16.75 10.55
CA SER A 8 -2.61 15.30 10.38
C SER A 8 -3.58 14.86 9.28
N ILE A 9 -4.75 15.50 9.16
CA ILE A 9 -5.69 15.24 8.06
C ILE A 9 -5.04 15.55 6.71
N VAL A 10 -4.43 16.72 6.58
CA VAL A 10 -3.80 17.13 5.32
C VAL A 10 -2.66 16.16 4.97
N THR A 11 -1.83 15.82 5.94
CA THR A 11 -0.71 14.88 5.74
C THR A 11 -1.22 13.47 5.41
N HIS A 12 -2.30 13.01 6.05
CA HIS A 12 -2.92 11.72 5.78
C HIS A 12 -3.47 11.67 4.35
N ASN A 13 -4.15 12.72 3.89
CA ASN A 13 -4.65 12.83 2.52
C ASN A 13 -3.52 12.75 1.48
N TYR A 14 -2.42 13.48 1.70
CA TYR A 14 -1.24 13.37 0.85
C TYR A 14 -0.60 11.98 0.91
N GLY A 15 -0.59 11.35 2.10
CA GLY A 15 -0.15 9.97 2.27
C GLY A 15 -0.97 9.00 1.43
N VAL A 16 -2.30 9.11 1.45
CA VAL A 16 -3.24 8.30 0.66
C VAL A 16 -2.93 8.43 -0.84
N ILE A 17 -2.75 9.66 -1.34
CA ILE A 17 -2.32 9.91 -2.73
C ILE A 17 -0.95 9.27 -2.99
N GLY A 18 -0.03 9.38 -2.03
CA GLY A 18 1.30 8.77 -2.09
C GLY A 18 1.26 7.25 -2.25
N VAL A 19 0.40 6.55 -1.51
CA VAL A 19 0.29 5.08 -1.66
C VAL A 19 -0.31 4.72 -3.01
N LEU A 20 -1.31 5.46 -3.50
CA LEU A 20 -1.81 5.27 -4.87
C LEU A 20 -0.70 5.46 -5.91
N ALA A 21 0.15 6.48 -5.75
CA ALA A 21 1.30 6.70 -6.62
C ALA A 21 2.31 5.54 -6.55
N VAL A 22 2.61 5.01 -5.36
CA VAL A 22 3.48 3.84 -5.19
C VAL A 22 2.89 2.61 -5.88
N ILE A 23 1.61 2.32 -5.69
CA ILE A 23 0.93 1.17 -6.31
C ILE A 23 0.95 1.32 -7.84
N PHE A 24 0.71 2.54 -8.34
CA PHE A 24 0.78 2.84 -9.76
C PHE A 24 2.18 2.57 -10.32
N VAL A 25 3.23 3.07 -9.67
CA VAL A 25 4.62 2.82 -10.07
C VAL A 25 4.96 1.32 -10.03
N ASN A 26 4.56 0.61 -8.97
CA ASN A 26 4.75 -0.84 -8.86
C ASN A 26 4.04 -1.59 -10.00
N THR A 27 2.83 -1.15 -10.36
CA THR A 27 2.07 -1.72 -11.49
C THR A 27 2.79 -1.48 -12.81
N MET A 28 3.27 -0.25 -13.08
CA MET A 28 4.04 0.06 -14.27
C MET A 28 5.32 -0.78 -14.37
N LEU A 29 6.09 -0.88 -13.28
CA LEU A 29 7.29 -1.70 -13.23
C LEU A 29 7.00 -3.18 -13.54
N LEU A 30 5.90 -3.71 -13.03
CA LEU A 30 5.47 -5.10 -13.27
C LEU A 30 5.03 -5.34 -14.72
N LEU A 31 4.29 -4.40 -15.32
CA LEU A 31 3.84 -4.50 -16.70
C LEU A 31 5.01 -4.42 -17.69
N MET A 32 5.96 -3.51 -17.45
CA MET A 32 7.15 -3.31 -18.30
C MET A 32 8.21 -4.40 -18.13
N ALA A 33 8.18 -5.16 -17.05
CA ALA A 33 9.19 -6.18 -16.77
C ALA A 33 9.16 -7.34 -17.77
N LYS A 34 10.25 -7.57 -18.49
CA LYS A 34 10.41 -8.78 -19.33
C LYS A 34 11.20 -9.88 -18.63
N ASP A 35 12.08 -9.48 -17.71
CA ASP A 35 12.98 -10.36 -16.97
C ASP A 35 12.68 -10.28 -15.46
N VAL A 36 12.48 -11.45 -14.84
CA VAL A 36 12.18 -11.58 -13.42
C VAL A 36 13.33 -11.12 -12.52
N THR A 37 14.59 -11.36 -12.90
CA THR A 37 15.77 -10.99 -12.11
C THR A 37 15.92 -9.48 -12.05
N LEU A 38 15.76 -8.80 -13.19
CA LEU A 38 15.81 -7.34 -13.28
C LEU A 38 14.63 -6.70 -12.54
N TYR A 39 13.43 -7.27 -12.67
CA TYR A 39 12.26 -6.83 -11.93
C TYR A 39 12.44 -6.98 -10.42
N ALA A 40 12.91 -8.14 -9.95
CA ALA A 40 13.17 -8.39 -8.54
C ALA A 40 14.21 -7.42 -7.96
N ARG A 41 15.23 -7.05 -8.74
CA ARG A 41 16.23 -6.05 -8.33
C ARG A 41 15.61 -4.67 -8.16
N LYS A 42 14.76 -4.23 -9.10
CA LYS A 42 14.05 -2.94 -9.01
C LYS A 42 13.09 -2.91 -7.82
N ILE A 43 12.32 -3.97 -7.62
CA ILE A 43 11.36 -4.05 -6.51
C ILE A 43 12.06 -4.11 -5.15
N ARG A 44 13.23 -4.75 -5.05
CA ARG A 44 14.00 -4.74 -3.79
C ARG A 44 14.35 -3.31 -3.34
N LEU A 45 14.58 -2.39 -4.27
CA LEU A 45 14.83 -0.97 -3.98
C LEU A 45 13.54 -0.19 -3.71
N PHE A 46 12.44 -0.53 -4.40
CA PHE A 46 11.16 0.18 -4.28
C PHE A 46 10.32 -0.26 -3.07
N MET A 47 10.51 -1.48 -2.57
CA MET A 47 9.72 -2.03 -1.47
C MET A 47 9.86 -1.24 -0.17
N PRO A 48 11.08 -0.84 0.29
CA PRO A 48 11.21 0.02 1.47
C PRO A 48 10.43 1.33 1.32
N ILE A 49 10.48 1.95 0.14
CA ILE A 49 9.73 3.18 -0.16
C ILE A 49 8.25 2.94 0.04
N GLY A 50 7.69 1.89 -0.57
CA GLY A 50 6.28 1.57 -0.44
C GLY A 50 5.85 1.31 1.00
N MET A 51 6.66 0.56 1.77
CA MET A 51 6.40 0.32 3.18
C MET A 51 6.49 1.59 4.03
N THR A 52 7.39 2.52 3.70
CA THR A 52 7.47 3.83 4.37
C THR A 52 6.21 4.66 4.12
N VAL A 53 5.70 4.71 2.88
CA VAL A 53 4.49 5.48 2.59
C VAL A 53 3.26 4.87 3.30
N ILE A 54 3.12 3.54 3.30
CA ILE A 54 2.08 2.84 4.07
C ILE A 54 2.21 3.16 5.57
N GLY A 55 3.43 3.08 6.11
CA GLY A 55 3.71 3.42 7.51
C GLY A 55 3.35 4.86 7.87
N ALA A 56 3.62 5.82 6.97
CA ALA A 56 3.27 7.22 7.16
C ALA A 56 1.76 7.45 7.24
N ILE A 57 0.96 6.78 6.40
CA ILE A 57 -0.51 6.83 6.49
C ILE A 57 -0.99 6.28 7.83
N ILE A 58 -0.47 5.12 8.25
CA ILE A 58 -0.87 4.49 9.52
C ILE A 58 -0.52 5.41 10.68
N PHE A 59 0.68 5.96 10.69
CA PHE A 59 1.15 6.87 11.73
C PHE A 59 0.28 8.13 11.80
N THR A 60 0.02 8.79 10.67
CA THR A 60 -0.85 9.97 10.63
C THR A 60 -2.28 9.65 11.05
N GLY A 61 -2.80 8.46 10.69
CA GLY A 61 -4.08 7.95 11.18
C GLY A 61 -4.13 7.83 12.70
N ILE A 62 -3.08 7.28 13.31
CA ILE A 62 -2.95 7.17 14.77
C ILE A 62 -2.90 8.56 15.42
N VAL A 63 -2.16 9.51 14.86
CA VAL A 63 -2.08 10.89 15.38
C VAL A 63 -3.45 11.58 15.31
N MET A 64 -4.19 11.42 14.21
CA MET A 64 -5.56 11.94 14.10
C MET A 64 -6.46 11.39 15.21
N MET A 65 -6.42 10.08 15.46
CA MET A 65 -7.18 9.44 16.53
C MET A 65 -6.76 9.94 17.93
N ALA A 66 -5.46 10.01 18.18
CA ALA A 66 -4.92 10.45 19.46
C ALA A 66 -5.28 11.92 19.77
N SER A 67 -5.23 12.80 18.76
CA SER A 67 -5.55 14.22 18.91
C SER A 67 -7.04 14.49 19.23
N LYS A 68 -7.92 13.52 18.96
CA LYS A 68 -9.35 13.54 19.31
C LYS A 68 -9.70 12.66 20.51
N HIS A 69 -8.75 12.44 21.44
CA HIS A 69 -8.94 11.60 22.64
C HIS A 69 -9.27 10.13 22.35
N LEU A 70 -8.74 9.56 21.27
CA LEU A 70 -8.90 8.14 20.90
C LEU A 70 -10.37 7.71 20.75
N ASP A 71 -11.22 8.58 20.21
CA ASP A 71 -12.58 8.18 19.84
C ASP A 71 -12.53 7.18 18.68
N PHE A 72 -12.84 5.91 18.96
CA PHE A 72 -12.84 4.84 17.98
C PHE A 72 -14.18 4.81 17.24
N SER A 73 -14.28 5.67 16.23
CA SER A 73 -15.39 5.58 15.27
C SER A 73 -15.30 4.29 14.44
N LEU A 74 -16.43 3.89 13.83
CA LEU A 74 -16.46 2.78 12.89
C LEU A 74 -15.47 2.99 11.72
N ALA A 75 -15.26 4.25 11.30
CA ALA A 75 -14.28 4.60 10.27
C ALA A 75 -12.86 4.19 10.68
N ASN A 76 -12.50 4.47 11.93
CA ASN A 76 -11.17 4.20 12.47
C ASN A 76 -10.87 2.69 12.49
N ILE A 77 -11.85 1.89 12.90
CA ILE A 77 -11.73 0.42 12.90
C ILE A 77 -11.54 -0.10 11.47
N VAL A 78 -12.34 0.38 10.53
CA VAL A 78 -12.23 -0.01 9.12
C VAL A 78 -10.86 0.37 8.54
N MET A 79 -10.36 1.58 8.83
CA MET A 79 -9.02 2.02 8.40
C MET A 79 -7.90 1.13 8.95
N ILE A 80 -7.97 0.72 10.21
CA ILE A 80 -6.99 -0.20 10.81
C ILE A 80 -7.02 -1.57 10.12
N ILE A 81 -8.22 -2.12 9.89
CA ILE A 81 -8.38 -3.41 9.20
C ILE A 81 -7.78 -3.33 7.79
N ILE A 82 -8.06 -2.24 7.08
CA ILE A 82 -7.54 -2.06 5.72
C ILE A 82 -6.02 -1.85 5.73
N ALA A 83 -5.47 -1.11 6.69
CA ALA A 83 -4.02 -0.96 6.84
C ALA A 83 -3.32 -2.32 7.04
N ILE A 84 -3.89 -3.19 7.88
CA ILE A 84 -3.40 -4.56 8.07
C ILE A 84 -3.50 -5.34 6.75
N ALA A 85 -4.63 -5.24 6.04
CA ALA A 85 -4.81 -5.90 4.76
C ALA A 85 -3.78 -5.46 3.72
N LEU A 86 -3.47 -4.17 3.61
CA LEU A 86 -2.44 -3.63 2.72
C LEU A 86 -1.06 -4.20 3.06
N ILE A 87 -0.67 -4.24 4.34
CA ILE A 87 0.61 -4.81 4.78
C ILE A 87 0.70 -6.30 4.41
N VAL A 88 -0.37 -7.06 4.67
CA VAL A 88 -0.40 -8.51 4.39
C VAL A 88 -0.32 -8.77 2.89
N LEU A 89 -1.07 -8.02 2.08
CA LEU A 89 -1.09 -8.13 0.62
C LEU A 89 0.28 -7.80 0.02
N GLU A 90 0.90 -6.70 0.45
CA GLU A 90 2.21 -6.28 -0.03
C GLU A 90 3.29 -7.28 0.36
N ASN A 91 3.27 -7.77 1.60
CA ASN A 91 4.21 -8.80 2.05
C ASN A 91 4.02 -10.13 1.30
N LYS A 92 2.78 -10.52 1.00
CA LYS A 92 2.47 -11.70 0.19
C LYS A 92 3.00 -11.54 -1.24
N ARG A 93 2.85 -10.36 -1.84
CA ARG A 93 3.36 -10.05 -3.19
C ARG A 93 4.90 -10.07 -3.24
N SER A 94 5.53 -9.51 -2.21
CA SER A 94 6.98 -9.49 -2.04
C SER A 94 7.57 -10.89 -1.85
N THR A 95 7.05 -11.64 -0.88
CA THR A 95 7.54 -12.98 -0.54
C THR A 95 7.42 -13.93 -1.73
N LYS A 96 6.30 -13.88 -2.46
CA LYS A 96 6.11 -14.67 -3.69
C LYS A 96 7.14 -14.37 -4.77
N LEU A 97 7.63 -13.13 -4.86
CA LEU A 97 8.66 -12.76 -5.82
C LEU A 97 10.03 -13.32 -5.43
N VAL A 98 10.32 -13.35 -4.13
CA VAL A 98 11.59 -13.86 -3.60
C VAL A 98 11.71 -15.37 -3.79
N VAL A 99 10.64 -16.12 -3.57
CA VAL A 99 10.60 -17.60 -3.65
C VAL A 99 10.36 -18.10 -5.08
N LEU A 100 10.09 -17.21 -6.03
CA LEU A 100 9.80 -17.60 -7.42
C LEU A 100 11.00 -18.30 -8.06
N ASP A 101 10.76 -19.46 -8.67
CA ASP A 101 11.75 -20.10 -9.55
C ASP A 101 11.97 -19.22 -10.78
N LYS A 102 13.18 -18.68 -10.90
CA LYS A 102 13.57 -17.75 -11.97
C LYS A 102 13.96 -18.47 -13.26
N THR A 103 14.10 -19.79 -13.23
CA THR A 103 14.46 -20.61 -14.39
C THR A 103 13.25 -20.97 -15.25
N GLN A 104 12.04 -20.93 -14.66
CA GLN A 104 10.80 -21.25 -15.36
C GLN A 104 10.08 -19.98 -15.85
N GLU A 105 10.02 -19.81 -17.17
CA GLU A 105 9.36 -18.65 -17.78
C GLU A 105 7.86 -18.56 -17.44
N THR A 106 7.19 -19.70 -17.31
CA THR A 106 5.77 -19.81 -16.93
C THR A 106 5.51 -19.34 -15.49
N ALA A 107 6.49 -19.46 -14.60
CA ALA A 107 6.38 -19.03 -13.20
C ALA A 107 6.23 -17.50 -13.12
N PHE A 108 6.98 -16.74 -13.92
CA PHE A 108 6.89 -15.28 -13.93
C PHE A 108 5.56 -14.78 -14.49
N LYS A 109 5.05 -15.41 -15.55
CA LYS A 109 3.72 -15.08 -16.11
C LYS A 109 2.61 -15.29 -15.06
N THR A 110 2.69 -16.38 -14.31
CA THR A 110 1.73 -16.69 -13.24
C THR A 110 1.84 -15.69 -12.10
N TYR A 111 3.07 -15.36 -11.68
CA TYR A 111 3.32 -14.33 -10.68
C TYR A 111 2.72 -12.97 -11.09
N LYS A 112 2.94 -12.52 -12.34
CA LYS A 112 2.39 -11.25 -12.83
C LYS A 112 0.88 -11.18 -12.69
N LYS A 113 0.16 -12.23 -13.10
CA LYS A 113 -1.30 -12.27 -12.98
C LYS A 113 -1.75 -12.10 -11.52
N GLN A 114 -1.11 -12.85 -10.61
CA GLN A 114 -1.43 -12.75 -9.18
C GLN A 114 -1.06 -11.39 -8.58
N ALA A 115 0.10 -10.85 -8.94
CA ALA A 115 0.57 -9.56 -8.45
C ALA A 115 -0.31 -8.40 -8.93
N ILE A 116 -0.80 -8.43 -10.18
CA ILE A 116 -1.77 -7.45 -10.68
C ILE A 116 -3.08 -7.52 -9.89
N THR A 117 -3.59 -8.73 -9.61
CA THR A 117 -4.78 -8.88 -8.78
C THR A 117 -4.58 -8.28 -7.39
N ILE A 118 -3.43 -8.52 -6.76
CA ILE A 118 -3.10 -7.94 -5.45
C ILE A 118 -3.07 -6.41 -5.53
N LEU A 119 -2.34 -5.83 -6.49
CA LEU A 119 -2.22 -4.38 -6.66
C LEU A 119 -3.59 -3.73 -6.93
N LEU A 120 -4.47 -4.39 -7.70
CA LEU A 120 -5.82 -3.92 -7.95
C LEU A 120 -6.70 -3.96 -6.68
N PHE A 121 -6.55 -5.00 -5.86
CA PHE A 121 -7.19 -5.06 -4.54
C PHE A 121 -6.71 -3.91 -3.64
N GLU A 122 -5.41 -3.62 -3.63
CA GLU A 122 -4.85 -2.51 -2.85
C GLU A 122 -5.43 -1.16 -3.29
N VAL A 123 -5.58 -0.92 -4.60
CA VAL A 123 -6.26 0.29 -5.12
C VAL A 123 -7.70 0.37 -4.60
N ILE A 124 -8.47 -0.71 -4.70
CA ILE A 124 -9.87 -0.73 -4.23
C ILE A 124 -9.94 -0.40 -2.73
N LEU A 125 -9.07 -1.03 -1.93
CA LEU A 125 -9.03 -0.80 -0.48
C LEU A 125 -8.73 0.66 -0.13
N ILE A 126 -7.78 1.29 -0.84
CA ILE A 126 -7.44 2.69 -0.60
C ILE A 126 -8.56 3.64 -1.05
N LEU A 127 -9.20 3.35 -2.19
CA LEU A 127 -10.36 4.14 -2.64
C LEU A 127 -11.52 4.03 -1.65
N CYS A 128 -11.74 2.84 -1.07
CA CYS A 128 -12.74 2.65 -0.02
C CYS A 128 -12.47 3.52 1.21
N ILE A 129 -11.21 3.60 1.68
CA ILE A 129 -10.86 4.52 2.79
C ILE A 129 -11.05 5.98 2.36
N SER A 130 -10.60 6.33 1.15
CA SER A 130 -10.64 7.71 0.65
C SER A 130 -12.07 8.25 0.61
N ALA A 131 -13.04 7.40 0.26
CA ALA A 131 -14.46 7.76 0.25
C ALA A 131 -15.00 8.14 1.64
N TRP A 132 -14.42 7.60 2.72
CA TRP A 132 -14.80 7.95 4.09
C TRP A 132 -14.19 9.27 4.56
N MET A 133 -13.09 9.72 3.96
CA MET A 133 -12.44 10.99 4.34
C MET A 133 -13.16 12.22 3.79
N TRP A 134 -14.03 12.05 2.79
CA TRP A 134 -14.83 13.12 2.18
C TRP A 134 -16.29 13.16 2.67
N LYS A 135 -16.60 12.40 3.73
CA LYS A 135 -17.86 12.51 4.49
C LYS A 135 -17.60 13.21 5.81
#